data_AF-A0A356VXR0-F1
#
_entry.id   AF-A0A356VXR0-F1
#
_cell.length_a   1.000
_cell.length_b   1.000
_cell.length_c   1.000
_cell.angle_alpha   90.00
_cell.angle_beta   90.00
_cell.angle_gamma   90.00
#
_symmetry.space_group_name_H-M   'P 1'
#
loop_
_entity.id
_entity.type
_entity.pdbx_description
1 polymer ?
#
loop_
_entity_poly.entity_id
_entity_poly.type
_entity_poly.pdbx_seq_one_letter_code
_entity_poly.pdbx_strand_id
1 'polypeptide(L)'
;GEFVKAGADVVLLPAPGTVPGITPEYVRGLVRCAHSLGALTVTAIGTSQEGADRDTIRRIALMCKMTGTDIHHIGDSGYLGMALPENIMAYSIAIKGVRHTYRRMVRSVNR
;
A
#
# COMPACT_ATOMS: atom_id res chain seq x y z
N GLY A 1 -9.79 -17.90 3.09
CA GLY A 1 -9.83 -17.43 4.48
C GLY A 1 -9.13 -18.36 5.46
N GLU A 2 -8.38 -19.36 5.00
CA GLU A 2 -7.62 -20.27 5.88
C GLU A 2 -6.58 -19.52 6.73
N PHE A 3 -5.88 -18.55 6.14
CA PHE A 3 -4.90 -17.72 6.86
C PHE A 3 -5.49 -16.99 8.07
N VAL A 4 -6.65 -16.35 7.92
CA VAL A 4 -7.31 -15.64 9.03
C VAL A 4 -7.76 -16.63 10.11
N LYS A 5 -8.32 -17.77 9.70
CA LYS A 5 -8.71 -18.84 10.64
C LYS A 5 -7.51 -19.44 11.38
N ALA A 6 -6.32 -19.42 10.76
CA ALA A 6 -5.06 -19.83 11.35
C ALA A 6 -4.42 -18.75 12.24
N GLY A 7 -5.06 -17.58 12.41
CA GLY A 7 -4.62 -16.52 13.32
C GLY A 7 -3.97 -15.31 12.65
N ALA A 8 -4.07 -15.14 11.32
CA ALA A 8 -3.55 -13.94 10.66
C ALA A 8 -4.46 -12.71 10.91
N ASP A 9 -3.94 -11.70 11.62
CA ASP A 9 -4.63 -10.43 11.86
C ASP A 9 -4.60 -9.48 10.66
N VAL A 10 -3.57 -9.59 9.81
CA VAL A 10 -3.35 -8.75 8.63
C VAL A 10 -3.00 -9.64 7.44
N VAL A 11 -3.70 -9.45 6.32
CA VAL A 11 -3.43 -10.17 5.07
C VAL A 11 -2.68 -9.26 4.10
N LEU A 12 -1.49 -9.69 3.67
CA LEU A 12 -0.70 -9.01 2.65
C LEU A 12 -1.22 -9.36 1.25
N LEU A 13 -1.50 -8.32 0.47
CA LEU A 13 -2.02 -8.39 -0.89
C LEU A 13 -1.05 -7.67 -1.83
N PRO A 14 -0.83 -8.16 -3.06
CA PRO A 14 -0.08 -7.40 -4.05
C PRO A 14 -0.82 -6.10 -4.40
N ALA A 15 -0.08 -5.01 -4.55
CA ALA A 15 -0.65 -3.77 -5.08
C ALA A 15 -1.22 -4.00 -6.50
N PRO A 16 -2.39 -3.45 -6.86
CA PRO A 16 -2.91 -3.55 -8.21
C PRO A 16 -1.93 -3.00 -9.25
N GLY A 17 -1.79 -3.70 -10.37
CA GLY A 17 -0.87 -3.32 -11.45
C GLY A 17 0.61 -3.59 -11.17
N THR A 18 0.96 -4.24 -10.05
CA THR A 18 2.37 -4.58 -9.76
C THR A 18 2.76 -6.04 -9.98
N VAL A 19 1.77 -6.93 -10.05
CA VAL A 19 1.96 -8.35 -10.36
C VAL A 19 1.03 -8.70 -11.54
N PRO A 20 1.48 -9.49 -12.53
CA PRO A 20 0.65 -9.89 -13.66
C PRO A 20 -0.70 -10.47 -13.21
N GLY A 21 -1.79 -9.98 -13.80
CA GLY A 21 -3.16 -10.43 -13.51
C GLY A 21 -3.80 -9.83 -12.25
N ILE A 22 -3.09 -9.02 -11.46
CA ILE A 22 -3.65 -8.38 -10.26
C ILE A 22 -4.33 -7.06 -10.62
N THR A 23 -5.67 -7.05 -10.54
CA THR A 23 -6.51 -5.88 -10.80
C THR A 23 -7.04 -5.26 -9.50
N PRO A 24 -7.47 -3.97 -9.52
CA PRO A 24 -8.12 -3.34 -8.38
C PRO A 24 -9.36 -4.09 -7.90
N GLU A 25 -10.17 -4.62 -8.82
CA GLU A 25 -11.41 -5.36 -8.53
C GLU A 25 -11.11 -6.68 -7.83
N TYR A 26 -10.09 -7.40 -8.29
CA TYR A 26 -9.65 -8.64 -7.67
C TYR A 26 -9.19 -8.40 -6.23
N VAL A 27 -8.32 -7.40 -6.03
CA VAL A 27 -7.83 -7.04 -4.68
C VAL A 27 -8.98 -6.56 -3.79
N ARG A 28 -9.93 -5.77 -4.31
CA ARG A 28 -11.14 -5.37 -3.57
C ARG A 28 -11.96 -6.58 -3.09
N GLY A 29 -12.07 -7.62 -3.92
CA GLY A 29 -12.72 -8.88 -3.52
C GLY A 29 -12.03 -9.54 -2.33
N LEU A 30 -10.69 -9.58 -2.35
CA LEU A 30 -9.87 -10.11 -1.25
C LEU A 30 -9.99 -9.26 0.02
N VAL A 31 -10.00 -7.92 -0.11
CA VAL A 31 -10.21 -6.99 1.00
C VAL A 31 -11.56 -7.25 1.68
N ARG A 32 -12.64 -7.34 0.90
CA ARG A 32 -13.98 -7.65 1.45
C ARG A 32 -14.02 -9.00 2.17
N CYS A 33 -13.30 -10.00 1.64
CA CYS A 33 -13.19 -11.31 2.27
C CYS A 33 -12.45 -11.22 3.61
N ALA A 34 -11.29 -10.56 3.67
CA ALA A 34 -10.53 -10.37 4.91
C ALA A 34 -11.35 -9.60 5.96
N HIS A 35 -11.97 -8.48 5.56
CA HIS A 35 -12.82 -7.68 6.44
C HIS A 35 -14.01 -8.49 6.98
N SER A 36 -14.64 -9.36 6.17
CA SER A 36 -15.73 -10.22 6.63
C SER A 36 -15.32 -11.23 7.72
N LEU A 37 -14.01 -11.49 7.83
CA LEU A 37 -13.42 -12.37 8.83
C LEU A 37 -12.79 -11.59 10.01
N GLY A 38 -12.93 -10.26 10.04
CA GLY A 38 -12.36 -9.40 11.08
C GLY A 38 -10.87 -9.11 10.94
N ALA A 39 -10.24 -9.47 9.81
CA ALA A 39 -8.83 -9.19 9.55
C ALA A 39 -8.63 -7.89 8.77
N LEU A 40 -7.48 -7.25 8.97
CA LEU A 40 -7.03 -6.10 8.18
C LEU A 40 -6.31 -6.55 6.91
N THR A 41 -6.06 -5.60 6.01
CA THR A 41 -5.30 -5.84 4.79
C THR A 41 -4.19 -4.82 4.60
N VAL A 42 -3.12 -5.26 3.94
CA VAL A 42 -2.04 -4.39 3.45
C VAL A 42 -1.81 -4.64 1.98
N THR A 43 -1.81 -3.59 1.16
CA THR A 43 -1.30 -3.69 -0.23
C THR A 43 0.18 -3.33 -0.27
N ALA A 44 0.97 -4.14 -0.97
CA ALA A 44 2.41 -3.95 -1.07
C ALA A 44 2.89 -3.79 -2.52
N ILE A 45 3.65 -2.71 -2.76
CA ILE A 45 4.57 -2.64 -3.90
C ILE A 45 5.84 -3.35 -3.46
N GLY A 46 5.94 -4.65 -3.77
CA GLY A 46 7.08 -5.52 -3.47
C GLY A 46 7.92 -5.86 -4.71
N THR A 47 7.97 -4.96 -5.68
CA THR A 47 8.63 -5.15 -6.98
C THR A 47 9.46 -3.92 -7.31
N SER A 48 10.30 -3.99 -8.35
CA SER A 48 11.09 -2.85 -8.83
C SER A 48 10.26 -1.60 -9.19
N GLN A 49 8.93 -1.70 -9.26
CA GLN A 49 8.04 -0.56 -9.53
C GLN A 49 8.01 0.48 -8.41
N GLU A 50 8.50 0.20 -7.21
CA GLU A 50 8.71 1.22 -6.19
C GLU A 50 9.72 2.31 -6.61
N GLY A 51 10.60 1.99 -7.56
CA GLY A 51 11.55 2.89 -8.19
C GLY A 51 11.01 3.54 -9.47
N ALA A 52 9.74 3.32 -9.82
CA ALA A 52 9.13 3.94 -11.00
C ALA A 52 9.00 5.46 -10.82
N ASP A 53 8.66 6.14 -11.91
CA ASP A 53 8.40 7.57 -11.88
C ASP A 53 7.21 7.92 -10.95
N ARG A 54 7.19 9.18 -10.48
CA ARG A 54 6.18 9.65 -9.52
C ARG A 54 4.74 9.53 -10.04
N ASP A 55 4.50 9.61 -11.35
CA ASP A 55 3.15 9.47 -11.88
C ASP A 55 2.65 8.03 -11.78
N THR A 56 3.50 7.08 -12.15
CA THR A 56 3.25 5.64 -11.94
C THR A 56 2.95 5.34 -10.47
N ILE A 57 3.75 5.87 -9.55
CA ILE A 57 3.54 5.69 -8.10
C ILE A 57 2.20 6.25 -7.63
N ARG A 58 1.80 7.44 -8.09
CA ARG A 58 0.48 8.02 -7.74
C ARG A 58 -0.67 7.17 -8.26
N ARG A 59 -0.56 6.64 -9.49
CA ARG A 59 -1.57 5.74 -10.06
C ARG A 59 -1.72 4.47 -9.24
N ILE A 60 -0.59 3.81 -8.89
CA ILE A 60 -0.61 2.62 -8.03
C ILE A 60 -1.22 2.95 -6.66
N ALA A 61 -0.83 4.07 -6.05
CA ALA A 61 -1.37 4.50 -4.77
C ALA A 61 -2.89 4.68 -4.77
N LEU A 62 -3.43 5.32 -5.82
CA LEU A 62 -4.87 5.50 -5.99
C LEU A 62 -5.58 4.17 -6.26
N MET A 63 -5.02 3.28 -7.08
CA MET A 63 -5.56 1.95 -7.29
C MET A 63 -5.62 1.15 -5.98
N CYS A 64 -4.56 1.13 -5.18
CA CYS A 64 -4.55 0.54 -3.84
C CYS A 64 -5.64 1.14 -2.96
N LYS A 65 -5.80 2.47 -2.96
CA LYS A 65 -6.80 3.14 -2.12
C LYS A 65 -8.23 2.75 -2.52
N MET A 66 -8.48 2.58 -3.82
CA MET A 66 -9.79 2.17 -4.35
C MET A 66 -10.20 0.74 -3.94
N THR A 67 -9.25 -0.12 -3.57
CA THR A 67 -9.57 -1.49 -3.11
C THR A 67 -10.21 -1.51 -1.72
N GLY A 68 -10.04 -0.43 -0.95
CA GLY A 68 -10.46 -0.35 0.45
C GLY A 68 -9.44 -0.94 1.43
N THR A 69 -8.20 -1.14 1.03
CA THR A 69 -7.14 -1.65 1.91
C THR A 69 -6.85 -0.71 3.08
N ASP A 70 -6.44 -1.27 4.21
CA ASP A 70 -6.24 -0.55 5.46
C ASP A 70 -4.83 0.05 5.56
N ILE A 71 -3.85 -0.66 5.00
CA ILE A 71 -2.43 -0.32 5.08
C ILE A 71 -1.83 -0.28 3.67
N HIS A 72 -0.98 0.71 3.45
CA HIS A 72 -0.25 0.89 2.20
C HIS A 72 1.25 0.71 2.43
N HIS A 73 1.86 -0.19 1.67
CA HIS A 73 3.28 -0.52 1.74
C HIS A 73 3.97 -0.24 0.40
N ILE A 74 5.13 0.43 0.48
CA ILE A 74 6.01 0.75 -0.65
C ILE A 74 7.45 0.51 -0.19
N GLY A 75 8.21 -0.30 -0.94
CA GLY A 75 9.58 -0.68 -0.59
C GLY A 75 9.72 -2.18 -0.33
N ASP A 76 10.51 -2.86 -1.15
CA ASP A 76 11.01 -4.22 -0.93
C ASP A 76 12.49 -4.12 -0.59
N SER A 77 12.89 -4.65 0.57
CA SER A 77 14.24 -4.50 1.14
C SER A 77 15.31 -5.33 0.41
N GLY A 78 15.32 -5.35 -0.93
CA GLY A 78 16.08 -6.31 -1.72
C GLY A 78 17.51 -5.92 -2.10
N TYR A 79 17.82 -4.65 -2.40
CA TYR A 79 19.17 -4.28 -2.87
C TYR A 79 19.73 -2.92 -2.39
N LEU A 80 18.90 -1.92 -2.04
CA LEU A 80 19.35 -0.55 -1.70
C LEU A 80 18.61 0.11 -0.51
N GLY A 81 17.79 -0.63 0.22
CA GLY A 81 17.38 -0.25 1.59
C GLY A 81 16.22 0.73 1.77
N MET A 82 15.65 1.32 0.71
CA MET A 82 14.36 2.06 0.78
C MET A 82 13.82 2.45 -0.60
N ALA A 83 12.49 2.58 -0.72
CA ALA A 83 11.88 3.31 -1.83
C ALA A 83 12.35 4.78 -1.82
N LEU A 84 12.43 5.40 -3.01
CA LEU A 84 12.85 6.80 -3.13
C LEU A 84 11.99 7.71 -2.23
N PRO A 85 12.59 8.62 -1.44
CA PRO A 85 11.84 9.54 -0.57
C PRO A 85 10.74 10.31 -1.32
N GLU A 86 11.01 10.70 -2.57
CA GLU A 86 10.08 11.39 -3.45
C GLU A 86 8.88 10.51 -3.82
N ASN A 87 9.08 9.20 -3.94
CA ASN A 87 8.02 8.23 -4.21
C ASN A 87 7.18 7.98 -2.96
N ILE A 88 7.80 7.89 -1.78
CA ILE A 88 7.08 7.82 -0.49
C ILE A 88 6.20 9.08 -0.31
N MET A 89 6.75 10.26 -0.61
CA MET A 89 6.03 11.53 -0.55
C MET A 89 4.89 11.58 -1.57
N ALA A 90 5.14 11.20 -2.84
CA ALA A 90 4.13 11.18 -3.89
C ALA A 90 2.97 10.24 -3.56
N TYR A 91 3.29 9.02 -3.09
CA TYR A 91 2.32 8.04 -2.63
C TYR A 91 1.48 8.61 -1.48
N SER A 92 2.13 9.18 -0.46
CA SER A 92 1.47 9.84 0.67
C SER A 92 0.49 10.91 0.20
N ILE A 93 0.93 11.84 -0.65
CA ILE A 93 0.09 12.94 -1.14
C ILE A 93 -1.11 12.40 -1.91
N ALA A 94 -0.93 11.38 -2.75
CA ALA A 94 -2.02 10.78 -3.52
C ALA A 94 -3.13 10.23 -2.61
N ILE A 95 -2.78 9.52 -1.53
CA ILE A 95 -3.79 8.88 -0.67
C ILE A 95 -4.38 9.79 0.40
N LYS A 96 -3.64 10.78 0.92
CA LYS A 96 -4.07 11.60 2.08
C LYS A 96 -3.99 13.12 1.88
N GLY A 97 -3.49 13.59 0.73
CA GLY A 97 -3.34 15.01 0.41
C GLY A 97 -2.12 15.68 1.03
N VAL A 98 -1.68 16.80 0.42
CA VAL A 98 -0.45 17.52 0.77
C VAL A 98 -0.41 18.00 2.23
N ARG A 99 -1.52 18.56 2.72
CA ARG A 99 -1.61 19.09 4.09
C ARG A 99 -1.34 18.02 5.14
N HIS A 100 -1.93 16.83 4.98
CA HIS A 100 -1.75 15.74 5.95
C HIS A 100 -0.36 15.13 5.83
N THR A 101 0.18 15.02 4.60
CA THR A 101 1.57 14.59 4.39
C THR A 101 2.55 15.49 5.11
N TYR A 102 2.48 16.81 4.90
CA TYR A 102 3.43 17.75 5.51
C TYR A 102 3.29 17.76 7.03
N ARG A 103 2.06 17.71 7.55
CA ARG A 103 1.82 17.61 8.99
C ARG A 103 2.49 16.38 9.62
N ARG A 104 2.57 15.25 8.93
CA ARG A 104 3.28 14.06 9.41
C ARG A 104 4.80 14.22 9.33
N MET A 105 5.31 14.88 8.30
CA MET A 105 6.75 15.10 8.12
C MET A 105 7.34 16.10 9.13
N VAL A 106 6.58 17.12 9.54
CA VAL A 106 7.05 18.15 10.48
C VAL A 106 6.76 17.82 11.96
N ARG A 107 6.11 16.69 12.24
CA ARG A 107 5.79 16.31 13.63
C ARG A 107 7.06 15.87 14.34
N SER A 108 7.33 16.46 15.52
CA SER A 108 8.36 15.95 16.43
C SER A 108 8.03 14.52 16.86
N VAL A 109 9.04 13.67 16.88
CA VAL A 109 8.97 12.29 17.39
C VAL A 109 8.87 12.22 18.92
N ASN A 110 9.28 13.28 19.64
CA ASN A 110 9.27 13.35 21.11
C ASN A 110 7.97 14.00 21.67
N ARG A 111 6.82 13.70 21.07
CA ARG A 111 5.55 14.39 21.35
C ARG A 111 4.47 13.46 21.87
#